data_AF-A0A416XHX8-F1
#
_entry.id   AF-A0A416XHX8-F1
#
_cell.length_a   1.000
_cell.length_b   1.000
_cell.length_c   1.000
_cell.angle_alpha   90.00
_cell.angle_beta   90.00
_cell.angle_gamma   90.00
#
_symmetry.space_group_name_H-M   'P 1'
#
loop_
_entity.id
_entity.type
_entity.pdbx_description
1 polymer ?
#
loop_
_entity_poly.entity_id
_entity_poly.type
_entity_poly.pdbx_seq_one_letter_code
_entity_poly.pdbx_strand_id
1 'polypeptide(L)'
;MKRRRKKRSTKQYAVIAFYEKNNRWPAPSSQNVKERHLGEWITRCRFIRNHSPEKLTEKQIQLIDRIDADKAQKKTERWMANYEMLKDFVEKEKRWPSVNASEPEEIRLVNWCLSQRITRKNTPKSKQNKEHIKLLDDIGFHWSSNNKRRTWKESFNLVKDYYARTGQWPAHTRDPEESRLAKWCSKMRAYKNRTDTSVTLSPGQIKKLSNLGFDWTNSQENNRRSPENTNRIWIERYHHFCEFTTNNKRYPKAKSGDPQEESLYSWWMRMAYLKRKGKLSNERIHLLDCIGFRWGKGNE
;
A
#
# COMPACT_ATOMS: atom_id res chain seq x y z
N MET A 1 -40.52 4.90 39.88
CA MET A 1 -39.03 4.92 39.97
C MET A 1 -38.35 3.57 40.31
N LYS A 2 -38.88 2.73 41.22
CA LYS A 2 -38.20 1.49 41.69
C LYS A 2 -37.88 0.43 40.61
N ARG A 3 -38.76 0.20 39.62
CA ARG A 3 -38.54 -0.79 38.52
C ARG A 3 -37.33 -0.49 37.62
N ARG A 4 -37.02 0.79 37.38
CA ARG A 4 -35.87 1.24 36.56
C ARG A 4 -34.53 1.01 37.27
N ARG A 5 -34.48 1.11 38.61
CA ARG A 5 -33.29 0.79 39.43
C ARG A 5 -33.01 -0.72 39.45
N LYS A 6 -34.03 -1.57 39.63
CA LYS A 6 -33.90 -3.04 39.58
C LYS A 6 -33.36 -3.55 38.23
N LYS A 7 -33.90 -3.09 37.09
CA LYS A 7 -33.41 -3.46 35.74
C LYS A 7 -31.95 -3.03 35.47
N ARG A 8 -31.46 -1.96 36.12
CA ARG A 8 -30.09 -1.45 35.91
C ARG A 8 -29.03 -2.29 36.63
N SER A 9 -29.33 -2.87 37.80
CA SER A 9 -28.39 -3.81 38.43
C SER A 9 -28.30 -5.12 37.65
N THR A 10 -29.41 -5.58 37.03
CA THR A 10 -29.41 -6.79 36.20
C THR A 10 -28.44 -6.70 35.02
N LYS A 11 -28.32 -5.54 34.36
CA LYS A 11 -27.40 -5.37 33.22
C LYS A 11 -25.93 -5.38 33.66
N GLN A 12 -25.62 -4.77 34.79
CA GLN A 12 -24.27 -4.80 35.36
C GLN A 12 -23.82 -6.25 35.64
N TYR A 13 -24.65 -7.04 36.33
CA TYR A 13 -24.34 -8.45 36.58
C TYR A 13 -24.25 -9.26 35.29
N ALA A 14 -25.11 -8.98 34.30
CA ALA A 14 -25.05 -9.66 33.00
C ALA A 14 -23.75 -9.35 32.22
N VAL A 15 -23.18 -8.14 32.33
CA VAL A 15 -21.87 -7.82 31.73
C VAL A 15 -20.74 -8.60 32.41
N ILE A 16 -20.77 -8.71 33.74
CA ILE A 16 -19.75 -9.45 34.51
C ILE A 16 -19.84 -10.94 34.19
N ALA A 17 -21.03 -11.54 34.25
CA ALA A 17 -21.24 -12.95 33.91
C ALA A 17 -20.86 -13.26 32.45
N PHE A 18 -21.08 -12.32 31.52
CA PHE A 18 -20.62 -12.48 30.15
C PHE A 18 -19.09 -12.53 30.08
N TYR A 19 -18.39 -11.65 30.81
CA TYR A 19 -16.94 -11.64 30.85
C TYR A 19 -16.37 -12.93 31.44
N GLU A 20 -16.90 -13.40 32.57
CA GLU A 20 -16.46 -14.66 33.21
C GLU A 20 -16.61 -15.86 32.28
N LYS A 21 -17.72 -15.91 31.50
CA LYS A 21 -17.95 -17.01 30.57
C LYS A 21 -17.10 -16.95 29.30
N ASN A 22 -16.83 -15.76 28.77
CA ASN A 22 -16.24 -15.59 27.43
C ASN A 22 -14.82 -15.02 27.45
N ASN A 23 -14.29 -14.68 28.62
CA ASN A 23 -13.02 -13.99 28.85
C ASN A 23 -12.84 -12.72 27.99
N ARG A 24 -13.96 -12.05 27.67
CA ARG A 24 -14.00 -10.84 26.85
C ARG A 24 -15.21 -10.00 27.21
N TRP A 25 -15.07 -8.68 27.06
CA TRP A 25 -16.18 -7.76 27.24
C TRP A 25 -17.15 -7.81 26.04
N PRO A 26 -18.46 -7.62 26.27
CA PRO A 26 -19.44 -7.62 25.20
C PRO A 26 -19.22 -6.45 24.24
N ALA A 27 -19.32 -6.72 22.95
CA ALA A 27 -19.08 -5.74 21.89
C ALA A 27 -20.40 -5.17 21.35
N PRO A 28 -20.50 -3.83 21.15
CA PRO A 28 -21.69 -3.21 20.55
C PRO A 28 -21.85 -3.53 19.06
N SER A 29 -20.83 -4.12 18.42
CA SER A 29 -20.84 -4.56 17.02
C SER A 29 -21.12 -6.06 16.86
N SER A 30 -21.46 -6.77 17.94
CA SER A 30 -21.72 -8.21 17.86
C SER A 30 -23.02 -8.50 17.11
N GLN A 31 -23.02 -9.58 16.32
CA GLN A 31 -24.23 -10.09 15.65
C GLN A 31 -25.22 -10.69 16.64
N ASN A 32 -24.74 -11.12 17.82
CA ASN A 32 -25.61 -11.63 18.87
C ASN A 32 -26.36 -10.47 19.55
N VAL A 33 -27.68 -10.44 19.42
CA VAL A 33 -28.55 -9.39 19.96
C VAL A 33 -28.37 -9.17 21.47
N LYS A 34 -28.20 -10.24 22.26
CA LYS A 34 -28.02 -10.14 23.72
C LYS A 34 -26.68 -9.50 24.06
N GLU A 35 -25.61 -9.90 23.38
CA GLU A 35 -24.28 -9.30 23.56
C GLU A 35 -24.27 -7.83 23.13
N ARG A 36 -24.86 -7.54 21.96
CA ARG A 36 -24.96 -6.19 21.40
C ARG A 36 -25.59 -5.21 22.38
N HIS A 37 -26.73 -5.59 22.99
CA HIS A 37 -27.39 -4.77 24.00
C HIS A 37 -26.55 -4.53 25.26
N LEU A 38 -25.68 -5.47 25.64
CA LEU A 38 -24.74 -5.28 26.75
C LEU A 38 -23.60 -4.33 26.34
N GLY A 39 -23.07 -4.48 25.12
CA GLY A 39 -22.06 -3.58 24.55
C GLY A 39 -22.56 -2.14 24.41
N GLU A 40 -23.79 -1.94 23.91
CA GLU A 40 -24.45 -0.63 23.82
C GLU A 40 -24.67 -0.01 25.21
N TRP A 41 -25.00 -0.83 26.20
CA TRP A 41 -25.13 -0.36 27.58
C TRP A 41 -23.79 0.16 28.13
N ILE A 42 -22.67 -0.54 27.89
CA ILE A 42 -21.33 -0.06 28.27
C ILE A 42 -21.02 1.28 27.58
N THR A 43 -21.29 1.40 26.29
CA THR A 43 -21.09 2.66 25.54
C THR A 43 -21.91 3.80 26.14
N ARG A 44 -23.18 3.55 26.46
CA ARG A 44 -24.04 4.54 27.11
C ARG A 44 -23.54 4.91 28.50
N CYS A 45 -23.05 3.95 29.28
CA CYS A 45 -22.46 4.19 30.58
C CYS A 45 -21.21 5.08 30.47
N ARG A 46 -20.31 4.86 29.50
CA ARG A 46 -19.18 5.77 29.23
C ARG A 46 -19.61 7.18 28.85
N PHE A 47 -20.65 7.30 28.01
CA PHE A 47 -21.21 8.60 27.64
C PHE A 47 -21.71 9.36 28.87
N ILE A 48 -22.47 8.69 29.74
CA ILE A 48 -22.99 9.29 30.97
C ILE A 48 -21.84 9.66 31.91
N ARG A 49 -20.81 8.81 32.07
CA ARG A 49 -19.63 9.13 32.91
C ARG A 49 -18.98 10.46 32.50
N ASN A 50 -18.88 10.72 31.19
CA ASN A 50 -18.20 11.92 30.69
C ASN A 50 -19.07 13.20 30.72
N HIS A 51 -20.40 13.11 30.80
CA HIS A 51 -21.31 14.27 30.71
C HIS A 51 -22.19 14.50 31.94
N SER A 52 -22.45 13.45 32.73
CA SER A 52 -23.35 13.45 33.88
C SER A 52 -22.98 12.31 34.84
N PRO A 53 -21.77 12.32 35.42
CA PRO A 53 -21.28 11.24 36.27
C PRO A 53 -22.19 10.97 37.48
N GLU A 54 -22.90 11.98 37.99
CA GLU A 54 -23.86 11.90 39.09
C GLU A 54 -25.04 10.93 38.83
N LYS A 55 -25.28 10.58 37.56
CA LYS A 55 -26.34 9.65 37.16
C LYS A 55 -25.92 8.18 37.20
N LEU A 56 -24.63 7.90 37.42
CA LEU A 56 -24.09 6.55 37.57
C LEU A 56 -23.90 6.23 39.05
N THR A 57 -24.09 4.95 39.39
CA THR A 57 -23.69 4.45 40.71
C THR A 57 -22.19 4.20 40.74
N GLU A 58 -21.57 4.30 41.92
CA GLU A 58 -20.15 4.00 42.13
C GLU A 58 -19.72 2.65 41.53
N LYS A 59 -20.49 1.58 41.79
CA LYS A 59 -20.22 0.25 41.23
C LYS A 59 -20.24 0.19 39.70
N GLN A 60 -20.96 1.09 39.03
CA GLN A 60 -20.98 1.17 37.56
C GLN A 60 -19.75 1.90 37.04
N ILE A 61 -19.32 2.95 37.73
CA ILE A 61 -18.09 3.68 37.39
C ILE A 61 -16.90 2.73 37.48
N GLN A 62 -16.76 2.03 38.61
CA GLN A 62 -15.71 1.02 38.82
C GLN A 62 -15.71 -0.09 37.75
N LEU A 63 -16.89 -0.57 37.33
CA LEU A 63 -16.99 -1.55 36.25
C LEU A 63 -16.50 -0.98 34.92
N ILE A 64 -16.89 0.25 34.56
CA ILE A 64 -16.44 0.89 33.31
C ILE A 64 -14.93 1.10 33.34
N ASP A 65 -14.38 1.53 34.47
CA ASP A 65 -12.94 1.79 34.61
C ASP A 65 -12.15 0.48 34.51
N ARG A 66 -12.65 -0.62 35.10
CA ARG A 66 -12.09 -1.97 34.89
C ARG A 66 -12.10 -2.38 33.42
N ILE A 67 -13.20 -2.13 32.70
CA ILE A 67 -13.32 -2.45 31.27
C ILE A 67 -12.34 -1.60 30.44
N ASP A 68 -12.20 -0.31 30.77
CA ASP A 68 -11.32 0.61 30.06
C ASP A 68 -9.84 0.25 30.32
N ALA A 69 -9.49 -0.10 31.56
CA ALA A 69 -8.16 -0.57 31.93
C ALA A 69 -7.77 -1.88 31.22
N ASP A 70 -8.65 -2.90 31.21
CA ASP A 70 -8.39 -4.17 30.50
C ASP A 70 -8.21 -3.95 28.99
N LYS A 71 -9.01 -3.05 28.39
CA LYS A 71 -8.84 -2.69 26.97
C LYS A 71 -7.55 -1.95 26.69
N ALA A 72 -7.12 -1.05 27.59
CA ALA A 72 -5.85 -0.35 27.48
C ALA A 72 -4.68 -1.35 27.58
N GLN A 73 -4.72 -2.24 28.56
CA GLN A 73 -3.73 -3.30 28.75
C GLN A 73 -3.59 -4.19 27.51
N LYS A 74 -4.69 -4.73 26.99
CA LYS A 74 -4.70 -5.55 25.77
C LYS A 74 -4.17 -4.81 24.54
N LYS A 75 -4.38 -3.49 24.46
CA LYS A 75 -3.84 -2.67 23.38
C LYS A 75 -2.32 -2.55 23.49
N THR A 76 -1.80 -2.36 24.71
CA THR A 76 -0.36 -2.31 24.99
C THR A 76 0.30 -3.65 24.68
N GLU A 77 -0.27 -4.76 25.14
CA GLU A 77 0.24 -6.12 24.87
C GLU A 77 0.32 -6.42 23.37
N ARG A 78 -0.74 -6.09 22.61
CA ARG A 78 -0.72 -6.23 21.15
C ARG A 78 0.34 -5.36 20.50
N TRP A 79 0.58 -4.15 21.01
CA TRP A 79 1.62 -3.29 20.49
C TRP A 79 2.99 -3.91 20.74
N MET A 80 3.26 -4.37 21.97
CA MET A 80 4.50 -5.05 22.35
C MET A 80 4.74 -6.31 21.53
N ALA A 81 3.73 -7.14 21.32
CA ALA A 81 3.86 -8.35 20.49
C ALA A 81 4.29 -8.04 19.05
N ASN A 82 3.72 -7.02 18.41
CA ASN A 82 4.15 -6.62 17.06
C ASN A 82 5.55 -5.97 17.08
N TYR A 83 5.91 -5.26 18.15
CA TYR A 83 7.25 -4.71 18.33
C TYR A 83 8.30 -5.81 18.44
N GLU A 84 8.09 -6.82 19.28
CA GLU A 84 9.02 -7.96 19.39
C GLU A 84 9.13 -8.71 18.05
N MET A 85 8.02 -8.97 17.36
CA MET A 85 8.06 -9.58 16.02
C MET A 85 8.89 -8.74 15.02
N LEU A 86 8.78 -7.42 15.07
CA LEU A 86 9.57 -6.54 14.20
C LEU A 86 11.05 -6.55 14.59
N LYS A 87 11.34 -6.51 15.89
CA LYS A 87 12.70 -6.56 16.43
C LYS A 87 13.40 -7.86 16.03
N ASP A 88 12.75 -9.00 16.26
CA ASP A 88 13.25 -10.32 15.88
C ASP A 88 13.48 -10.41 14.36
N PHE A 89 12.57 -9.87 13.56
CA PHE A 89 12.72 -9.83 12.11
C PHE A 89 13.97 -9.03 11.68
N VAL A 90 14.13 -7.81 12.22
CA VAL A 90 15.27 -6.94 11.88
C VAL A 90 16.59 -7.56 12.37
N GLU A 91 16.58 -8.21 13.53
CA GLU A 91 17.74 -8.88 14.09
C GLU A 91 18.16 -10.10 13.25
N LYS A 92 17.19 -10.91 12.81
CA LYS A 92 17.43 -12.12 12.01
C LYS A 92 17.79 -11.82 10.56
N GLU A 93 17.00 -10.98 9.90
CA GLU A 93 17.12 -10.73 8.45
C GLU A 93 18.10 -9.59 8.12
N LYS A 94 18.58 -8.86 9.15
CA LYS A 94 19.47 -7.68 9.01
C LYS A 94 18.95 -6.63 8.02
N ARG A 95 17.63 -6.57 7.82
CA ARG A 95 16.94 -5.64 6.93
C ARG A 95 15.56 -5.29 7.48
N TRP A 96 14.95 -4.25 6.91
CA TRP A 96 13.57 -3.88 7.21
C TRP A 96 12.56 -4.67 6.37
N PRO A 97 11.33 -4.88 6.88
CA PRO A 97 10.24 -5.47 6.11
C PRO A 97 9.96 -4.69 4.81
N SER A 98 9.76 -5.43 3.72
CA SER A 98 9.59 -4.92 2.37
C SER A 98 8.17 -5.11 1.87
N VAL A 99 7.64 -4.07 1.21
CA VAL A 99 6.32 -4.11 0.55
C VAL A 99 6.24 -5.13 -0.59
N ASN A 100 7.38 -5.57 -1.11
CA ASN A 100 7.46 -6.53 -2.23
C ASN A 100 7.62 -7.98 -1.76
N ALA A 101 7.55 -8.23 -0.46
CA ALA A 101 7.64 -9.59 0.07
C ALA A 101 6.38 -10.40 -0.26
N SER A 102 6.56 -11.69 -0.55
CA SER A 102 5.46 -12.63 -0.77
C SER A 102 4.88 -13.17 0.54
N GLU A 103 5.64 -13.09 1.63
CA GLU A 103 5.28 -13.67 2.93
C GLU A 103 4.21 -12.82 3.65
N PRO A 104 3.05 -13.40 4.03
CA PRO A 104 1.97 -12.66 4.69
C PRO A 104 2.38 -11.96 5.99
N GLU A 105 3.24 -12.60 6.79
CA GLU A 105 3.72 -12.02 8.06
C GLU A 105 4.63 -10.80 7.84
N GLU A 106 5.46 -10.82 6.79
CA GLU A 106 6.29 -9.65 6.45
C GLU A 106 5.41 -8.48 5.98
N ILE A 107 4.39 -8.76 5.16
CA ILE A 107 3.41 -7.74 4.73
C ILE A 107 2.67 -7.15 5.95
N ARG A 108 2.33 -7.97 6.94
CA ARG A 108 1.72 -7.51 8.19
C ARG A 108 2.66 -6.57 8.96
N LEU A 109 3.94 -6.91 9.08
CA LEU A 109 4.94 -6.04 9.71
C LEU A 109 5.11 -4.72 8.95
N VAL A 110 5.12 -4.74 7.61
CA VAL A 110 5.15 -3.52 6.78
C VAL A 110 3.95 -2.61 7.10
N ASN A 111 2.75 -3.18 7.14
CA ASN A 111 1.53 -2.44 7.46
C ASN A 111 1.56 -1.89 8.88
N TRP A 112 2.08 -2.66 9.84
CA TRP A 112 2.26 -2.20 11.20
C TRP A 112 3.25 -1.03 11.27
N CYS A 113 4.40 -1.10 10.59
CA CYS A 113 5.37 0.00 10.50
C CYS A 113 4.73 1.26 9.91
N LEU A 114 3.93 1.13 8.84
CA LEU A 114 3.18 2.24 8.26
C LEU A 114 2.19 2.86 9.26
N SER A 115 1.47 2.02 10.01
CA SER A 115 0.55 2.48 11.05
C SER A 115 1.27 3.27 12.16
N GLN A 116 2.49 2.88 12.55
CA GLN A 116 3.27 3.64 13.54
C GLN A 116 3.65 5.02 13.01
N ARG A 117 4.12 5.12 11.75
CA ARG A 117 4.45 6.40 11.10
C ARG A 117 3.24 7.32 11.01
N ILE A 118 2.08 6.80 10.59
CA ILE A 118 0.83 7.56 10.49
C ILE A 118 0.38 8.02 11.88
N THR A 119 0.44 7.13 12.88
CA THR A 119 0.05 7.45 14.26
C THR A 119 0.93 8.57 14.82
N ARG A 120 2.26 8.50 14.67
CA ARG A 120 3.17 9.57 15.12
C ARG A 120 2.91 10.89 14.40
N LYS A 121 2.61 10.86 13.10
CA LYS A 121 2.33 12.06 12.30
C LYS A 121 1.02 12.74 12.72
N ASN A 122 -0.03 11.96 12.95
CA ASN A 122 -1.37 12.49 13.22
C ASN A 122 -1.64 12.75 14.71
N THR A 123 -0.83 12.19 15.61
CA THR A 123 -0.98 12.39 17.05
C THR A 123 -0.20 13.62 17.50
N PRO A 124 -0.83 14.60 18.18
CA PRO A 124 -0.12 15.73 18.79
C PRO A 124 1.01 15.25 19.70
N LYS A 125 2.16 15.94 19.68
CA LYS A 125 3.35 15.54 20.46
C LYS A 125 3.04 15.29 21.96
N SER A 126 2.12 16.05 22.54
CA SER A 126 1.68 15.89 23.94
C SER A 126 0.93 14.60 24.23
N LYS A 127 0.35 13.95 23.22
CA LYS A 127 -0.45 12.71 23.34
C LYS A 127 0.28 11.48 22.80
N GLN A 128 1.54 11.62 22.40
CA GLN A 128 2.34 10.51 21.90
C GLN A 128 2.82 9.64 23.07
N ASN A 129 2.78 8.31 22.88
CA ASN A 129 3.38 7.40 23.83
C ASN A 129 4.90 7.44 23.66
N LYS A 130 5.60 8.05 24.62
CA LYS A 130 7.06 8.26 24.59
C LYS A 130 7.82 6.94 24.69
N GLU A 131 7.31 5.97 25.44
CA GLU A 131 7.95 4.65 25.61
C GLU A 131 7.94 3.87 24.29
N HIS A 132 6.79 3.85 23.61
CA HIS A 132 6.66 3.22 22.29
C HIS A 132 7.60 3.84 21.26
N ILE A 133 7.76 5.17 21.31
CA ILE A 133 8.68 5.86 20.40
C ILE A 133 10.12 5.49 20.73
N LYS A 134 10.51 5.49 22.01
CA LYS A 134 11.84 5.11 22.46
C LYS A 134 12.20 3.69 22.04
N LEU A 135 11.32 2.72 22.26
CA LEU A 135 11.53 1.33 21.85
C LEU A 135 11.80 1.20 20.34
N LEU A 136 11.04 1.93 19.52
CA LEU A 136 11.25 1.94 18.06
C LEU A 136 12.55 2.67 17.68
N ASP A 137 12.89 3.77 18.35
CA ASP A 137 14.14 4.50 18.12
C ASP A 137 15.36 3.62 18.48
N ASP A 138 15.27 2.83 19.55
CA ASP A 138 16.33 1.94 20.04
C ASP A 138 16.67 0.83 19.02
N ILE A 139 15.69 0.37 18.23
CA ILE A 139 15.93 -0.58 17.12
C ILE A 139 16.25 0.12 15.78
N GLY A 140 16.48 1.44 15.79
CA GLY A 140 16.82 2.22 14.59
C GLY A 140 15.65 2.43 13.64
N PHE A 141 14.41 2.46 14.13
CA PHE A 141 13.22 2.60 13.29
C PHE A 141 13.17 3.94 12.54
N HIS A 142 13.09 3.84 11.21
CA HIS A 142 13.00 5.03 10.36
C HIS A 142 11.55 5.54 10.28
N TRP A 143 11.29 6.66 10.96
CA TRP A 143 9.98 7.29 11.03
C TRP A 143 9.56 8.01 9.75
N SER A 144 10.52 8.44 8.93
CA SER A 144 10.24 8.88 7.58
C SER A 144 10.17 7.67 6.65
N SER A 145 9.07 7.51 5.91
CA SER A 145 9.19 6.76 4.66
C SER A 145 10.00 7.63 3.70
N ASN A 146 10.98 7.07 3.01
CA ASN A 146 11.77 7.79 1.98
C ASN A 146 10.92 8.32 0.80
N ASN A 147 9.60 8.26 0.92
CA ASN A 147 8.61 8.98 0.11
C ASN A 147 8.40 10.42 0.61
N LYS A 148 9.47 11.16 0.94
CA LYS A 148 9.37 12.62 0.94
C LYS A 148 8.95 13.00 -0.49
N ARG A 149 7.75 13.55 -0.64
CA ARG A 149 7.28 14.06 -1.94
C ARG A 149 8.23 15.19 -2.31
N ARG A 150 8.98 15.03 -3.39
CA ARG A 150 9.79 16.12 -3.95
C ARG A 150 8.83 17.24 -4.34
N THR A 151 9.20 18.46 -3.97
CA THR A 151 8.52 19.65 -4.47
C THR A 151 8.72 19.76 -5.98
N TRP A 152 7.88 20.56 -6.65
CA TRP A 152 8.06 20.80 -8.07
C TRP A 152 9.45 21.37 -8.39
N LYS A 153 9.96 22.28 -7.55
CA LYS A 153 11.28 22.93 -7.72
C LYS A 153 12.43 21.93 -7.62
N GLU A 154 12.40 21.04 -6.62
CA GLU A 154 13.41 19.99 -6.45
C GLU A 154 13.42 19.03 -7.64
N SER A 155 12.25 18.54 -8.06
CA SER A 155 12.16 17.65 -9.23
C SER A 155 12.58 18.33 -10.52
N PHE A 156 12.21 19.59 -10.72
CA PHE A 156 12.62 20.37 -11.88
C PHE A 156 14.15 20.51 -11.98
N ASN A 157 14.80 20.86 -10.86
CA ASN A 157 16.26 20.97 -10.84
C ASN A 157 16.93 19.62 -11.13
N LEU A 158 16.48 18.53 -10.52
CA LEU A 158 17.05 17.21 -10.77
C LEU A 158 16.87 16.76 -12.22
N VAL A 159 15.71 17.04 -12.83
CA VAL A 159 15.48 16.75 -14.25
C VAL A 159 16.35 17.63 -15.15
N LYS A 160 16.52 18.91 -14.82
CA LYS A 160 17.42 19.83 -15.53
C LYS A 160 18.86 19.34 -15.49
N ASP A 161 19.35 18.96 -14.31
CA ASP A 161 20.72 18.49 -14.13
C ASP A 161 20.95 17.14 -14.84
N TYR A 162 19.95 16.26 -14.79
CA TYR A 162 19.97 15.01 -15.54
C TYR A 162 20.07 15.25 -17.05
N TYR A 163 19.26 16.17 -17.58
CA TYR A 163 19.27 16.53 -19.00
C TYR A 163 20.60 17.19 -19.39
N ALA A 164 21.14 18.09 -18.57
CA ALA A 164 22.44 18.72 -18.81
C ALA A 164 23.60 17.71 -18.87
N ARG A 165 23.56 16.66 -18.02
CA ARG A 165 24.61 15.63 -17.98
C ARG A 165 24.50 14.60 -19.11
N THR A 166 23.28 14.24 -19.51
CA THR A 166 23.04 13.10 -20.42
C THR A 166 22.59 13.50 -21.81
N GLY A 167 22.17 14.76 -22.00
CA GLY A 167 21.49 15.23 -23.21
C GLY A 167 20.11 14.59 -23.45
N GLN A 168 19.62 13.77 -22.50
CA GLN A 168 18.42 12.96 -22.65
C GLN A 168 17.44 13.18 -21.49
N TRP A 169 16.15 13.03 -21.78
CA TRP A 169 15.12 13.07 -20.74
C TRP A 169 15.10 11.75 -19.94
N PRO A 170 14.81 11.79 -18.62
CA PRO A 170 14.76 10.57 -17.80
C PRO A 170 13.74 9.55 -18.32
N ALA A 171 14.14 8.28 -18.41
CA ALA A 171 13.29 7.18 -18.85
C ALA A 171 13.01 6.20 -17.70
N HIS A 172 11.94 5.40 -17.82
CA HIS A 172 11.69 4.34 -16.85
C HIS A 172 12.72 3.21 -17.01
N THR A 173 13.73 3.21 -16.15
CA THR A 173 14.80 2.19 -16.11
C THR A 173 14.78 1.40 -14.79
N ARG A 174 15.77 0.52 -14.61
CA ARG A 174 16.00 -0.22 -13.36
C ARG A 174 16.55 0.67 -12.25
N ASP A 175 17.13 1.83 -12.58
CA ASP A 175 17.55 2.81 -11.59
C ASP A 175 16.31 3.45 -10.93
N PRO A 176 16.14 3.27 -9.60
CA PRO A 176 15.01 3.86 -8.87
C PRO A 176 14.92 5.38 -9.02
N GLU A 177 16.06 6.09 -9.12
CA GLU A 177 16.10 7.55 -9.17
C GLU A 177 15.74 8.07 -10.56
N GLU A 178 16.35 7.52 -11.62
CA GLU A 178 15.95 7.84 -13.01
C GLU A 178 14.45 7.54 -13.24
N SER A 179 13.97 6.38 -12.77
CA SER A 179 12.56 5.99 -12.89
C SER A 179 11.63 6.95 -12.13
N ARG A 180 12.08 7.50 -11.00
CA ARG A 180 11.32 8.49 -10.21
C ARG A 180 11.25 9.84 -10.92
N LEU A 181 12.32 10.27 -11.57
CA LEU A 181 12.33 11.46 -12.43
C LEU A 181 11.45 11.27 -13.67
N ALA A 182 11.52 10.10 -14.33
CA ALA A 182 10.66 9.75 -15.46
C ALA A 182 9.17 9.77 -15.10
N LYS A 183 8.81 9.25 -13.92
CA LYS A 183 7.43 9.34 -13.37
C LYS A 183 6.98 10.79 -13.21
N TRP A 184 7.88 11.66 -12.75
CA TRP A 184 7.56 13.09 -12.61
C TRP A 184 7.35 13.75 -13.98
N CYS A 185 8.21 13.50 -14.96
CA CYS A 185 8.04 14.00 -16.34
C CYS A 185 6.70 13.56 -16.96
N SER A 186 6.34 12.28 -16.80
CA SER A 186 5.05 11.75 -17.26
C SER A 186 3.85 12.45 -16.62
N LYS A 187 3.92 12.77 -15.32
CA LYS A 187 2.89 13.56 -14.64
C LYS A 187 2.79 14.99 -15.18
N MET A 188 3.92 15.64 -15.47
CA MET A 188 3.90 16.99 -16.05
C MET A 188 3.18 17.00 -17.41
N ARG A 189 3.41 16.00 -18.27
CA ARG A 189 2.70 15.83 -19.54
C ARG A 189 1.21 15.58 -19.33
N ALA A 190 0.85 14.73 -18.36
CA ALA A 190 -0.55 14.45 -18.04
C ALA A 190 -1.32 15.69 -17.52
N TYR A 191 -0.69 16.49 -16.65
CA TYR A 191 -1.26 17.74 -16.16
C TYR A 191 -1.45 18.78 -17.28
N LYS A 192 -0.49 18.90 -18.21
CA LYS A 192 -0.62 19.81 -19.36
C LYS A 192 -1.72 19.36 -20.32
N ASN A 193 -1.79 18.06 -20.61
CA ASN A 193 -2.77 17.48 -21.54
C ASN A 193 -4.15 17.27 -20.90
N ARG A 194 -4.33 17.69 -19.64
CA ARG A 194 -5.58 17.54 -18.85
C ARG A 194 -6.09 16.10 -18.74
N THR A 195 -5.22 15.11 -18.94
CA THR A 195 -5.56 13.70 -18.70
C THR A 195 -5.54 13.36 -17.21
N ASP A 196 -4.79 14.13 -16.42
CA ASP A 196 -4.83 14.15 -14.97
C ASP A 196 -5.16 15.58 -14.51
N THR A 197 -6.28 15.75 -13.81
CA THR A 197 -6.76 17.04 -13.32
C THR A 197 -6.45 17.29 -11.84
N SER A 198 -5.72 16.38 -11.19
CA SER A 198 -5.39 16.50 -9.75
C SER A 198 -4.48 17.68 -9.42
N VAL A 199 -3.72 18.18 -10.40
CA VAL A 199 -2.82 19.33 -10.25
C VAL A 199 -2.86 20.16 -11.52
N THR A 200 -3.01 21.48 -11.38
CA THR A 200 -2.88 22.43 -12.49
C THR A 200 -1.49 23.04 -12.48
N LEU A 201 -0.76 22.92 -13.58
CA LEU A 201 0.53 23.59 -13.75
C LEU A 201 0.31 25.08 -13.96
N SER A 202 1.01 25.91 -13.19
CA SER A 202 1.00 27.35 -13.42
C SER A 202 1.65 27.70 -14.78
N PRO A 203 1.23 28.79 -15.44
CA PRO A 203 1.86 29.23 -16.68
C PRO A 203 3.38 29.41 -16.57
N GLY A 204 3.87 29.89 -15.42
CA GLY A 204 5.30 30.03 -15.14
C GLY A 204 6.06 28.70 -15.06
N GLN A 205 5.44 27.64 -14.54
CA GLN A 205 6.04 26.30 -14.52
C GLN A 205 6.12 25.70 -15.92
N ILE A 206 5.08 25.89 -16.73
CA ILE A 206 5.06 25.46 -18.13
C ILE A 206 6.16 26.19 -18.90
N LYS A 207 6.26 27.52 -18.76
CA LYS A 207 7.30 28.33 -19.41
C LYS A 207 8.71 27.87 -19.02
N LYS A 208 8.96 27.58 -17.74
CA LYS A 208 10.27 27.08 -17.28
C LYS A 208 10.66 25.75 -17.91
N LEU A 209 9.72 24.80 -18.01
CA LEU A 209 9.97 23.51 -18.64
C LEU A 209 10.13 23.65 -20.17
N SER A 210 9.28 24.44 -20.83
CA SER A 210 9.42 24.72 -22.26
C SER A 210 10.75 25.40 -22.61
N ASN A 211 11.23 26.33 -21.78
CA ASN A 211 12.52 26.98 -21.98
C ASN A 211 13.72 26.02 -21.85
N LEU A 212 13.56 24.90 -21.13
CA LEU A 212 14.56 23.83 -21.09
C LEU A 212 14.47 22.89 -22.31
N GLY A 213 13.58 23.15 -23.26
CA GLY A 213 13.32 22.25 -24.39
C GLY A 213 12.55 20.99 -23.97
N PHE A 214 11.79 21.03 -22.87
CA PHE A 214 11.01 19.88 -22.43
C PHE A 214 10.00 19.47 -23.49
N ASP A 215 10.19 18.27 -24.02
CA ASP A 215 9.23 17.67 -24.94
C ASP A 215 7.92 17.38 -24.19
N TRP A 216 6.86 18.01 -24.65
CA TRP A 216 5.52 17.83 -24.10
C TRP A 216 4.72 16.73 -24.81
N THR A 217 5.17 16.30 -25.98
CA THR A 217 4.50 15.27 -26.77
C THR A 217 4.79 13.91 -26.17
N ASN A 218 3.81 13.01 -26.07
CA ASN A 218 4.06 11.65 -25.56
C ASN A 218 4.60 10.74 -26.68
N SER A 219 5.56 11.22 -27.49
CA SER A 219 6.06 10.44 -28.61
C SER A 219 6.90 9.27 -28.07
N GLN A 220 6.62 8.06 -28.58
CA GLN A 220 7.39 6.87 -28.26
C GLN A 220 8.88 7.02 -28.63
N GLU A 221 9.19 7.94 -29.55
CA GLU A 221 10.51 8.19 -30.12
C GLU A 221 11.53 8.72 -29.09
N ASN A 222 11.11 9.59 -28.16
CA ASN A 222 12.03 10.23 -27.21
C ASN A 222 12.37 9.39 -25.96
N ASN A 223 11.83 8.17 -25.86
CA ASN A 223 11.89 7.32 -24.66
C ASN A 223 12.96 6.22 -24.77
N ARG A 224 14.18 6.49 -25.27
CA ARG A 224 15.23 5.46 -25.57
C ARG A 224 14.69 4.25 -26.38
N ARG A 225 13.52 4.41 -26.99
CA ARG A 225 12.74 3.42 -27.71
C ARG A 225 12.60 3.97 -29.11
N SER A 226 13.72 4.12 -29.80
CA SER A 226 13.64 4.25 -31.25
C SER A 226 12.82 3.04 -31.77
N PRO A 227 12.06 3.21 -32.86
CA PRO A 227 11.33 2.11 -33.48
C PRO A 227 12.19 0.86 -33.65
N GLU A 228 13.47 1.04 -34.00
CA GLU A 228 14.46 -0.02 -34.18
C GLU A 228 14.77 -0.76 -32.86
N ASN A 229 15.05 -0.03 -31.78
CA ASN A 229 15.34 -0.65 -30.48
C ASN A 229 14.09 -1.34 -29.90
N THR A 230 12.91 -0.76 -30.10
CA THR A 230 11.63 -1.38 -29.71
C THR A 230 11.37 -2.65 -30.52
N ASN A 231 11.72 -2.65 -31.80
CA ASN A 231 11.60 -3.82 -32.66
C ASN A 231 12.59 -4.91 -32.26
N ARG A 232 13.86 -4.55 -32.00
CA ARG A 232 14.89 -5.47 -31.49
C ARG A 232 14.44 -6.15 -30.20
N ILE A 233 14.00 -5.39 -29.20
CA ILE A 233 13.51 -5.95 -27.92
C ILE A 233 12.30 -6.86 -28.13
N TRP A 234 11.43 -6.53 -29.09
CA TRP A 234 10.28 -7.37 -29.41
C TRP A 234 10.72 -8.69 -30.07
N ILE A 235 11.65 -8.63 -31.03
CA ILE A 235 12.21 -9.79 -31.73
C ILE A 235 12.95 -10.71 -30.75
N GLU A 236 13.78 -10.16 -29.87
CA GLU A 236 14.49 -10.92 -28.82
C GLU A 236 13.49 -11.69 -27.93
N ARG A 237 12.43 -11.00 -27.48
CA ARG A 237 11.39 -11.65 -26.67
C ARG A 237 10.59 -12.69 -27.43
N TYR A 238 10.34 -12.46 -28.72
CA TYR A 238 9.71 -13.43 -29.60
C TYR A 238 10.58 -14.69 -29.72
N HIS A 239 11.89 -14.57 -29.95
CA HIS A 239 12.80 -15.71 -29.99
C HIS A 239 12.85 -16.47 -28.66
N HIS A 240 12.96 -15.76 -27.53
CA HIS A 240 12.95 -16.40 -26.20
C HIS A 240 11.65 -17.16 -25.94
N PHE A 241 10.52 -16.61 -26.41
CA PHE A 241 9.23 -17.28 -26.30
C PHE A 241 9.18 -18.54 -27.16
N CYS A 242 9.62 -18.46 -28.42
CA CYS A 242 9.72 -19.62 -29.33
C CYS A 242 10.61 -20.72 -28.74
N GLU A 243 11.82 -20.37 -28.32
CA GLU A 243 12.78 -21.29 -27.70
C GLU A 243 12.17 -21.96 -26.46
N PHE A 244 11.54 -21.19 -25.59
CA PHE A 244 10.87 -21.74 -24.41
C PHE A 244 9.78 -22.74 -24.80
N THR A 245 8.89 -22.40 -25.75
CA THR A 245 7.80 -23.27 -26.18
C THR A 245 8.29 -24.53 -26.88
N THR A 246 9.38 -24.44 -27.64
CA THR A 246 10.02 -25.59 -28.33
C THR A 246 10.68 -26.52 -27.32
N ASN A 247 11.50 -25.98 -26.42
CA ASN A 247 12.26 -26.77 -25.44
C ASN A 247 11.36 -27.42 -24.39
N ASN A 248 10.36 -26.68 -23.91
CA ASN A 248 9.50 -27.14 -22.81
C ASN A 248 8.21 -27.81 -23.29
N LYS A 249 7.91 -27.76 -24.60
CA LYS A 249 6.65 -28.24 -25.22
C LYS A 249 5.38 -27.75 -24.50
N ARG A 250 5.46 -26.57 -23.87
CA ARG A 250 4.38 -25.95 -23.09
C ARG A 250 4.51 -24.43 -23.08
N TYR A 251 3.44 -23.76 -22.67
CA TYR A 251 3.44 -22.30 -22.48
C TYR A 251 3.94 -21.91 -21.07
N PRO A 252 4.48 -20.69 -20.89
CA PRO A 252 4.90 -20.16 -19.59
C PRO A 252 3.75 -20.09 -18.56
N LYS A 253 4.06 -20.23 -17.28
CA LYS A 253 3.10 -20.12 -16.15
C LYS A 253 3.36 -18.84 -15.33
N ALA A 254 2.30 -18.34 -14.71
CA ALA A 254 2.32 -17.10 -13.92
C ALA A 254 3.00 -17.22 -12.53
N LYS A 255 3.09 -18.46 -12.01
CA LYS A 255 3.62 -18.79 -10.68
C LYS A 255 4.55 -19.99 -10.81
N SER A 256 5.54 -19.88 -11.69
CA SER A 256 6.51 -20.96 -11.91
C SER A 256 7.61 -20.96 -10.84
N GLY A 257 7.80 -19.85 -10.12
CA GLY A 257 8.94 -19.66 -9.22
C GLY A 257 10.24 -19.28 -9.92
N ASP A 258 10.25 -19.30 -11.26
CA ASP A 258 11.34 -18.79 -12.10
C ASP A 258 10.98 -17.39 -12.65
N PRO A 259 11.71 -16.33 -12.26
CA PRO A 259 11.49 -14.98 -12.76
C PRO A 259 11.54 -14.84 -14.29
N GLN A 260 12.31 -15.68 -14.99
CA GLN A 260 12.41 -15.63 -16.45
C GLN A 260 11.14 -16.17 -17.11
N GLU A 261 10.65 -17.33 -16.68
CA GLU A 261 9.37 -17.88 -17.12
C GLU A 261 8.19 -16.92 -16.81
N GLU A 262 8.15 -16.31 -15.62
CA GLU A 262 7.07 -15.37 -15.25
C GLU A 262 7.08 -14.09 -16.12
N SER A 263 8.27 -13.64 -16.52
CA SER A 263 8.44 -12.55 -17.48
C SER A 263 7.91 -12.92 -18.87
N LEU A 264 8.16 -14.15 -19.34
CA LEU A 264 7.62 -14.68 -20.61
C LEU A 264 6.09 -14.82 -20.55
N TYR A 265 5.53 -15.30 -19.42
CA TYR A 265 4.08 -15.34 -19.19
C TYR A 265 3.45 -13.94 -19.29
N SER A 266 4.07 -12.95 -18.65
CA SER A 266 3.61 -11.56 -18.69
C SER A 266 3.65 -10.98 -20.10
N TRP A 267 4.69 -11.31 -20.89
CA TRP A 267 4.80 -10.90 -22.28
C TRP A 267 3.72 -11.57 -23.16
N TRP A 268 3.49 -12.87 -22.98
CA TRP A 268 2.43 -13.61 -23.67
C TRP A 268 1.05 -12.97 -23.45
N MET A 269 0.68 -12.74 -22.19
CA MET A 269 -0.60 -12.09 -21.84
C MET A 269 -0.69 -10.66 -22.39
N ARG A 270 0.43 -9.94 -22.43
CA ARG A 270 0.50 -8.60 -23.03
C ARG A 270 0.25 -8.64 -24.54
N MET A 271 0.76 -9.63 -25.28
CA MET A 271 0.49 -9.75 -26.72
C MET A 271 -1.00 -9.97 -27.00
N ALA A 272 -1.66 -10.86 -26.24
CA ALA A 272 -3.11 -11.06 -26.29
C ALA A 272 -3.90 -9.78 -26.02
N TYR A 273 -3.50 -9.03 -24.99
CA TYR A 273 -4.09 -7.73 -24.69
C TYR A 273 -3.93 -6.72 -25.85
N LEU A 274 -2.73 -6.63 -26.44
CA LEU A 274 -2.43 -5.67 -27.50
C LEU A 274 -3.19 -5.98 -28.80
N LYS A 275 -3.31 -7.26 -29.17
CA LYS A 275 -4.14 -7.69 -30.32
C LYS A 275 -5.60 -7.30 -30.09
N ARG A 276 -6.18 -7.62 -28.92
CA ARG A 276 -7.55 -7.24 -28.56
C ARG A 276 -7.80 -5.73 -28.57
N LYS A 277 -6.78 -4.92 -28.29
CA LYS A 277 -6.87 -3.45 -28.31
C LYS A 277 -6.53 -2.82 -29.67
N GLY A 278 -6.23 -3.61 -30.70
CA GLY A 278 -5.82 -3.10 -32.01
C GLY A 278 -4.50 -2.33 -31.99
N LYS A 279 -3.62 -2.61 -31.01
CA LYS A 279 -2.35 -1.90 -30.80
C LYS A 279 -1.11 -2.71 -31.22
N LEU A 280 -1.33 -3.87 -31.83
CA LEU A 280 -0.28 -4.75 -32.33
C LEU A 280 -0.25 -4.67 -33.87
N SER A 281 0.93 -4.53 -34.47
CA SER A 281 1.06 -4.44 -35.93
C SER A 281 0.69 -5.78 -36.60
N ASN A 282 0.20 -5.71 -37.83
CA ASN A 282 -0.18 -6.90 -38.62
C ASN A 282 1.00 -7.85 -38.83
N GLU A 283 2.21 -7.32 -39.05
CA GLU A 283 3.45 -8.12 -39.17
C GLU A 283 3.71 -8.97 -37.91
N ARG A 284 3.55 -8.38 -36.71
CA ARG A 284 3.74 -9.09 -35.44
C ARG A 284 2.66 -10.13 -35.19
N ILE A 285 1.43 -9.84 -35.60
CA ILE A 285 0.33 -10.81 -35.54
C ILE A 285 0.66 -11.99 -36.45
N HIS A 286 1.09 -11.73 -37.68
CA HIS A 286 1.46 -12.77 -38.64
C HIS A 286 2.60 -13.66 -38.12
N LEU A 287 3.69 -13.07 -37.60
CA LEU A 287 4.81 -13.83 -37.02
C LEU A 287 4.36 -14.74 -35.87
N LEU A 288 3.48 -14.26 -35.01
CA LEU A 288 2.93 -15.04 -33.90
C LEU A 288 1.97 -16.13 -34.40
N ASP A 289 1.14 -15.84 -35.40
CA ASP A 289 0.22 -16.85 -35.96
C ASP A 289 1.00 -17.99 -36.67
N CYS A 290 2.14 -17.69 -37.31
CA CYS A 290 3.02 -18.69 -37.94
C CYS A 290 3.60 -19.74 -36.97
N ILE A 291 3.76 -19.39 -35.69
CA ILE A 291 4.25 -20.32 -34.65
C ILE A 291 3.11 -20.99 -33.87
N GLY A 292 1.85 -20.85 -34.33
CA GLY A 292 0.68 -21.38 -33.63
C GLY A 292 0.43 -20.71 -32.28
N PHE A 293 0.72 -19.40 -32.18
CA PHE A 293 0.60 -18.65 -30.93
C PHE A 293 -0.84 -18.62 -30.40
N ARG A 294 -1.04 -19.10 -29.17
CA ARG A 294 -2.33 -19.07 -28.49
C ARG A 294 -2.60 -17.68 -27.93
N TRP A 295 -3.64 -17.00 -28.41
CA TRP A 295 -3.97 -15.64 -27.97
C TRP A 295 -4.74 -15.67 -26.62
N GLY A 296 -3.98 -15.78 -25.53
CA GLY A 296 -4.52 -15.83 -24.16
C GLY A 296 -4.85 -17.25 -23.69
N LYS A 297 -5.45 -17.37 -22.50
CA LYS A 297 -6.05 -18.61 -22.03
C LYS A 297 -7.42 -18.73 -22.70
N GLY A 298 -7.56 -19.60 -23.69
CA GLY A 298 -8.89 -20.01 -24.13
C GLY A 298 -9.65 -20.58 -22.92
N ASN A 299 -10.96 -20.33 -22.87
CA ASN A 299 -11.83 -21.13 -22.01
C ASN A 299 -11.81 -22.55 -22.57
N GLU A 300 -10.94 -23.39 -22.02
CA GLU A 300 -11.21 -24.83 -21.84
C GLU A 300 -11.63 -25.02 -20.38
#